data_AF-A0A2H4SMB5-F1
#
_entry.id   AF-A0A2H4SMB5-F1
#
_cell.length_a   1.000
_cell.length_b   1.000
_cell.length_c   1.000
_cell.angle_alpha   90.00
_cell.angle_beta   90.00
_cell.angle_gamma   90.00
#
_symmetry.space_group_name_H-M   'P 1'
#
loop_
_entity.id
_entity.type
_entity.pdbx_description
1 polymer ?
#
loop_
_entity_poly.entity_id
_entity_poly.type
_entity_poly.pdbx_seq_one_letter_code
_entity_poly.pdbx_strand_id
1 'polypeptide(L)'
;MFNWVQQHYESTTAKENAANHGNNLARRIANVAGTQEPIYGSSAIRSVAEEAKETPFTEIGRDDLTWKEMEWTNVETQTFYFISDQGRVGMAQVIYSNVAGIRKTCQFNSKIFSVDESKPHMWSSTPLNNFEISEDKASFYADDCALELSADGNSYTIKSLNDEHAIVNLKITRKAPGFQAGKTGTSSYGTDPKEPWGWMRHAFWPRCAVEGTITTTDEGAVDFTGRGFYSYALQGMKPHHAAARWSFLHFQGPSHSAVMMQFVTPPSYGCTVVNVGGIATDSAIVGAGCDNTATDKAVEADPESGWPAPTNVAFVWHAKDKDGNPVEAEIDAALGKRLDRVDVMAEVPAFVKRIVAGAVGTKPYIYQYATKATLKLKAGGKEITEEGHVFSEATFISELETPSA
;
A
#
# COMPACT_ATOMS: atom_id res chain seq x y z
N MET A 1 50.12 29.48 -24.50
CA MET A 1 48.71 29.63 -24.08
C MET A 1 47.86 28.52 -24.71
N PHE A 2 48.30 27.25 -24.59
CA PHE A 2 47.66 26.09 -25.25
C PHE A 2 47.94 24.78 -24.49
N ASN A 3 48.19 24.84 -23.18
CA ASN A 3 48.53 23.66 -22.37
C ASN A 3 47.98 23.70 -20.92
N TRP A 4 46.93 24.49 -20.66
CA TRP A 4 46.28 24.52 -19.33
C TRP A 4 44.80 24.10 -19.36
N VAL A 5 44.18 24.03 -20.54
CA VAL A 5 42.75 23.66 -20.69
C VAL A 5 42.54 22.14 -20.85
N GLN A 6 43.57 21.38 -21.22
CA GLN A 6 43.42 19.95 -21.49
C GLN A 6 43.66 19.05 -20.26
N GLN A 7 44.47 19.49 -19.29
CA GLN A 7 44.72 18.71 -18.06
C GLN A 7 43.63 18.86 -16.98
N HIS A 8 42.72 19.84 -17.10
CA HIS A 8 41.57 19.98 -16.18
C HIS A 8 40.27 19.38 -16.72
N TYR A 9 40.26 18.91 -17.97
CA TYR A 9 39.08 18.26 -18.58
C TYR A 9 39.17 16.73 -18.58
N GLU A 10 40.33 16.14 -18.26
CA GLU A 10 40.52 14.67 -18.24
C GLU A 10 40.59 14.07 -16.83
N SER A 11 40.67 14.87 -15.75
CA SER A 11 40.70 14.35 -14.37
C SER A 11 39.35 14.35 -13.64
N THR A 12 38.31 14.98 -14.20
CA THR A 12 37.00 15.14 -13.52
C THR A 12 35.91 14.28 -14.16
N THR A 13 35.93 14.07 -15.46
CA THR A 13 34.94 13.27 -16.21
C THR A 13 35.21 11.77 -16.21
N ALA A 14 36.43 11.32 -15.93
CA ALA A 14 36.73 9.88 -15.83
C ALA A 14 36.29 9.27 -14.49
N LYS A 15 36.29 10.04 -13.40
CA LYS A 15 35.83 9.59 -12.08
C LYS A 15 34.31 9.66 -11.91
N GLU A 16 33.64 10.67 -12.50
CA GLU A 16 32.17 10.77 -12.46
C GLU A 16 31.47 9.76 -13.39
N ASN A 17 32.06 9.44 -14.56
CA ASN A 17 31.50 8.43 -15.45
C ASN A 17 31.77 6.99 -14.98
N ALA A 18 32.88 6.73 -14.28
CA ALA A 18 33.15 5.43 -13.67
C ALA A 18 32.23 5.14 -12.48
N ALA A 19 31.87 6.16 -11.68
CA ALA A 19 30.90 6.02 -10.59
C ALA A 19 29.48 5.72 -11.11
N ASN A 20 29.05 6.39 -12.18
CA ASN A 20 27.76 6.13 -12.82
C ASN A 20 27.68 4.79 -13.56
N HIS A 21 28.78 4.30 -14.17
CA HIS A 21 28.82 2.96 -14.78
C HIS A 21 28.96 1.84 -13.75
N GLY A 22 29.74 2.04 -12.68
CA GLY A 22 29.86 1.10 -11.57
C GLY A 22 28.55 0.89 -10.83
N ASN A 23 27.84 1.98 -10.52
CA ASN A 23 26.49 1.92 -9.93
C ASN A 23 25.49 1.27 -10.89
N ASN A 24 25.59 1.51 -12.20
CA ASN A 24 24.70 0.86 -13.18
C ASN A 24 24.90 -0.66 -13.26
N LEU A 25 26.13 -1.15 -13.19
CA LEU A 25 26.43 -2.58 -13.21
C LEU A 25 26.07 -3.24 -11.88
N ALA A 26 26.45 -2.64 -10.74
CA ALA A 26 26.06 -3.12 -9.41
C ALA A 26 24.53 -3.16 -9.24
N ARG A 27 23.82 -2.13 -9.74
CA ARG A 27 22.35 -2.07 -9.80
C ARG A 27 21.76 -3.15 -10.69
N ARG A 28 22.32 -3.40 -11.88
CA ARG A 28 21.87 -4.49 -12.76
C ARG A 28 22.08 -5.85 -12.08
N ILE A 29 23.18 -6.03 -11.35
CA ILE A 29 23.45 -7.23 -10.57
C ILE A 29 22.47 -7.35 -9.40
N ALA A 30 22.20 -6.31 -8.62
CA ALA A 30 21.21 -6.34 -7.54
C ALA A 30 19.77 -6.59 -8.05
N ASN A 31 19.42 -5.99 -9.19
CA ASN A 31 18.14 -6.20 -9.86
C ASN A 31 17.97 -7.64 -10.38
N VAL A 32 19.05 -8.38 -10.64
CA VAL A 32 18.98 -9.75 -11.18
C VAL A 32 19.29 -10.83 -10.13
N ALA A 33 20.20 -10.57 -9.19
CA ALA A 33 20.77 -11.56 -8.27
C ALA A 33 20.18 -11.55 -6.85
N GLY A 34 19.36 -10.55 -6.51
CA GLY A 34 18.78 -10.42 -5.16
C GLY A 34 19.79 -9.98 -4.09
N THR A 35 20.98 -9.52 -4.47
CA THR A 35 21.97 -9.00 -3.52
C THR A 35 21.50 -7.70 -2.86
N GLN A 36 22.06 -7.36 -1.69
CA GLN A 36 21.83 -6.09 -1.00
C GLN A 36 22.00 -4.90 -1.95
N GLU A 37 21.01 -4.00 -1.98
CA GLU A 37 21.05 -2.77 -2.78
C GLU A 37 22.22 -1.87 -2.30
N PRO A 38 22.93 -1.18 -3.21
CA PRO A 38 23.84 -0.11 -2.85
C PRO A 38 23.19 0.91 -1.89
N ILE A 39 24.00 1.55 -1.06
CA ILE A 39 23.53 2.66 -0.23
C ILE A 39 23.53 3.93 -1.08
N TYR A 40 22.35 4.33 -1.56
CA TYR A 40 22.14 5.55 -2.35
C TYR A 40 21.93 6.79 -1.48
N GLY A 41 21.36 6.61 -0.28
CA GLY A 41 21.02 7.69 0.65
C GLY A 41 19.61 8.27 0.44
N SER A 42 19.16 9.10 1.40
CA SER A 42 17.81 9.66 1.41
C SER A 42 17.51 10.61 0.24
N SER A 43 18.53 11.20 -0.39
CA SER A 43 18.36 12.01 -1.60
C SER A 43 17.93 11.19 -2.83
N ALA A 44 18.08 9.87 -2.80
CA ALA A 44 17.67 8.99 -3.88
C ALA A 44 16.20 8.55 -3.79
N ILE A 45 15.44 9.06 -2.82
CA ILE A 45 13.98 8.99 -2.79
C ILE A 45 13.42 10.41 -2.80
N ARG A 46 12.50 10.67 -3.72
CA ARG A 46 11.66 11.86 -3.73
C ARG A 46 10.27 11.45 -3.26
N SER A 47 9.98 11.79 -2.01
CA SER A 47 8.68 11.55 -1.41
C SER A 47 7.60 12.40 -2.08
N VAL A 48 6.39 11.86 -2.21
CA VAL A 48 5.19 12.61 -2.60
C VAL A 48 4.91 13.78 -1.64
N ALA A 49 5.45 13.76 -0.43
CA ALA A 49 5.39 14.87 0.52
C ALA A 49 5.97 16.18 -0.03
N GLU A 50 6.90 16.12 -0.98
CA GLU A 50 7.42 17.32 -1.65
C GLU A 50 6.35 18.01 -2.51
N GLU A 51 5.51 17.24 -3.21
CA GLU A 51 4.35 17.78 -3.92
C GLU A 51 3.31 18.31 -2.93
N ALA A 52 3.13 17.63 -1.79
CA ALA A 52 2.16 17.97 -0.75
C ALA A 52 2.44 19.31 -0.05
N LYS A 53 3.66 19.86 -0.16
CA LYS A 53 3.98 21.22 0.33
C LYS A 53 3.17 22.30 -0.38
N GLU A 54 2.94 22.13 -1.68
CA GLU A 54 2.16 23.06 -2.51
C GLU A 54 0.71 22.60 -2.66
N THR A 55 0.50 21.31 -2.87
CA THR A 55 -0.82 20.71 -3.15
C THR A 55 -1.04 19.59 -2.15
N PRO A 56 -1.67 19.84 -0.98
CA PRO A 56 -1.77 18.85 0.10
C PRO A 56 -2.30 17.50 -0.40
N PHE A 57 -3.36 17.56 -1.21
CA PHE A 57 -3.94 16.41 -1.90
C PHE A 57 -4.68 16.84 -3.17
N THR A 58 -5.01 15.87 -4.00
CA THR A 58 -5.87 16.01 -5.18
C THR A 58 -7.01 15.01 -5.09
N GLU A 59 -8.24 15.47 -5.36
CA GLU A 59 -9.37 14.56 -5.52
C GLU A 59 -9.21 13.74 -6.81
N ILE A 60 -9.41 12.43 -6.74
CA ILE A 60 -9.14 11.53 -7.87
C ILE A 60 -10.42 11.20 -8.66
N GLY A 61 -10.24 11.14 -9.98
CA GLY A 61 -11.25 10.72 -10.94
C GLY A 61 -11.04 9.27 -11.41
N ARG A 62 -11.81 8.88 -12.43
CA ARG A 62 -11.72 7.56 -13.05
C ARG A 62 -10.33 7.28 -13.64
N ASP A 63 -9.73 8.27 -14.30
CA ASP A 63 -8.44 8.13 -14.98
C ASP A 63 -7.27 7.89 -14.02
N ASP A 64 -7.41 8.34 -12.76
CA ASP A 64 -6.43 8.09 -11.70
C ASP A 64 -6.45 6.64 -11.19
N LEU A 65 -7.49 5.87 -11.55
CA LEU A 65 -7.73 4.50 -11.11
C LEU A 65 -7.44 3.46 -12.20
N THR A 66 -6.98 3.91 -13.37
CA THR A 66 -6.58 3.02 -14.44
C THR A 66 -5.36 2.20 -14.05
N TRP A 67 -5.36 0.92 -14.38
CA TRP A 67 -4.18 0.07 -14.32
C TRP A 67 -3.03 0.68 -15.14
N LYS A 68 -1.82 0.71 -14.57
CA LYS A 68 -0.64 1.24 -15.27
C LYS A 68 0.00 0.18 -16.13
N GLU A 69 -0.07 -1.08 -15.73
CA GLU A 69 0.43 -2.22 -16.50
C GLU A 69 1.89 -2.00 -16.93
N MET A 70 2.78 -1.77 -15.96
CA MET A 70 4.17 -1.45 -16.29
C MET A 70 4.89 -2.65 -16.95
N GLU A 71 5.75 -2.33 -17.92
CA GLU A 71 6.52 -3.32 -18.69
C GLU A 71 7.75 -3.88 -17.92
N TRP A 72 8.07 -3.31 -16.76
CA TRP A 72 9.17 -3.76 -15.89
C TRP A 72 8.65 -4.26 -14.54
N THR A 73 9.57 -4.70 -13.67
CA THR A 73 9.24 -5.22 -12.34
C THR A 73 8.28 -4.31 -11.59
N ASN A 74 7.08 -4.80 -11.33
CA ASN A 74 6.10 -4.09 -10.52
C ASN A 74 5.13 -5.03 -9.82
N VAL A 75 4.49 -4.49 -8.77
CA VAL A 75 3.29 -5.04 -8.16
C VAL A 75 2.25 -3.92 -8.15
N GLU A 76 1.13 -4.13 -8.82
CA GLU A 76 0.00 -3.21 -8.88
C GLU A 76 -1.21 -3.89 -8.23
N THR A 77 -1.84 -3.24 -7.26
CA THR A 77 -2.93 -3.83 -6.47
C THR A 77 -4.14 -2.92 -6.41
N GLN A 78 -5.31 -3.55 -6.50
CA GLN A 78 -6.59 -2.94 -6.13
C GLN A 78 -7.15 -3.72 -4.94
N THR A 79 -7.12 -3.10 -3.76
CA THR A 79 -7.51 -3.73 -2.49
C THR A 79 -8.74 -3.05 -1.92
N PHE A 80 -9.72 -3.86 -1.52
CA PHE A 80 -10.96 -3.44 -0.91
C PHE A 80 -11.04 -4.05 0.49
N TYR A 81 -11.24 -3.20 1.49
CA TYR A 81 -11.47 -3.61 2.88
C TYR A 81 -12.90 -3.21 3.25
N PHE A 82 -13.59 -4.06 4.00
CA PHE A 82 -14.99 -3.84 4.33
C PHE A 82 -15.35 -4.31 5.72
N ILE A 83 -16.29 -3.58 6.32
CA ILE A 83 -16.86 -3.80 7.65
C ILE A 83 -18.37 -3.81 7.47
N SER A 84 -18.98 -4.99 7.61
CA SER A 84 -20.43 -5.14 7.45
C SER A 84 -21.18 -4.50 8.62
N ASP A 85 -22.48 -4.23 8.43
CA ASP A 85 -23.36 -3.74 9.48
C ASP A 85 -23.50 -4.74 10.64
N GLN A 86 -23.17 -6.00 10.41
CA GLN A 86 -23.11 -7.06 11.42
C GLN A 86 -21.73 -7.15 12.11
N GLY A 87 -20.80 -6.26 11.79
CA GLY A 87 -19.45 -6.24 12.35
C GLY A 87 -18.49 -7.27 11.76
N ARG A 88 -18.81 -7.87 10.61
CA ARG A 88 -17.89 -8.77 9.90
C ARG A 88 -16.82 -7.95 9.19
N VAL A 89 -15.57 -8.37 9.32
CA VAL A 89 -14.44 -7.75 8.61
C VAL A 89 -14.04 -8.66 7.46
N GLY A 90 -13.80 -8.07 6.29
CA GLY A 90 -13.26 -8.81 5.17
C GLY A 90 -12.50 -7.95 4.17
N MET A 91 -11.94 -8.64 3.19
CA MET A 91 -11.07 -8.08 2.17
C MET A 91 -11.28 -8.79 0.84
N ALA A 92 -11.15 -8.05 -0.27
CA ALA A 92 -10.99 -8.58 -1.61
C ALA A 92 -9.86 -7.82 -2.31
N GLN A 93 -9.04 -8.50 -3.11
CA GLN A 93 -7.89 -7.89 -3.76
C GLN A 93 -7.58 -8.54 -5.10
N VAL A 94 -7.30 -7.73 -6.11
CA VAL A 94 -6.61 -8.16 -7.33
C VAL A 94 -5.17 -7.68 -7.26
N ILE A 95 -4.22 -8.59 -7.47
CA ILE A 95 -2.80 -8.30 -7.61
C ILE A 95 -2.41 -8.57 -9.04
N TYR A 96 -1.90 -7.56 -9.74
CA TYR A 96 -1.15 -7.69 -10.97
C TYR A 96 0.33 -7.59 -10.66
N SER A 97 1.15 -8.46 -11.23
CA SER A 97 2.60 -8.39 -11.08
C SER A 97 3.29 -8.65 -12.39
N ASN A 98 4.28 -7.83 -12.73
CA ASN A 98 5.25 -8.13 -13.76
C ASN A 98 6.57 -8.47 -13.07
N VAL A 99 7.04 -9.70 -13.21
CA VAL A 99 8.28 -10.18 -12.59
C VAL A 99 9.42 -10.02 -13.59
N ALA A 100 10.33 -9.09 -13.30
CA ALA A 100 11.52 -8.81 -14.10
C ALA A 100 11.25 -8.37 -15.56
N GLY A 101 10.03 -7.98 -15.93
CA GLY A 101 9.66 -7.72 -17.33
C GLY A 101 9.47 -8.99 -18.15
N ILE A 102 9.52 -10.17 -17.51
CA ILE A 102 9.58 -11.48 -18.20
C ILE A 102 8.25 -12.20 -18.08
N ARG A 103 7.60 -12.09 -16.92
CA ARG A 103 6.39 -12.85 -16.64
C ARG A 103 5.37 -12.00 -15.91
N LYS A 104 4.23 -11.80 -16.54
CA LYS A 104 3.03 -11.23 -15.91
C LYS A 104 2.29 -12.34 -15.16
N THR A 105 1.87 -12.08 -13.93
CA THR A 105 1.05 -12.99 -13.11
C THR A 105 0.01 -12.19 -12.35
N CYS A 106 -1.17 -12.77 -12.19
CA CYS A 106 -2.25 -12.16 -11.43
C CYS A 106 -2.76 -13.10 -10.34
N GLN A 107 -3.17 -12.54 -9.21
CA GLN A 107 -3.77 -13.28 -8.09
C GLN A 107 -5.06 -12.57 -7.64
N PHE A 108 -6.03 -13.34 -7.20
CA PHE A 108 -7.19 -12.84 -6.48
C PHE A 108 -7.15 -13.34 -5.04
N ASN A 109 -7.24 -12.40 -4.10
CA ASN A 109 -7.32 -12.71 -2.68
C ASN A 109 -8.71 -12.35 -2.15
N SER A 110 -9.29 -13.22 -1.34
CA SER A 110 -10.54 -12.99 -0.61
C SER A 110 -10.35 -13.45 0.83
N LYS A 111 -10.79 -12.63 1.79
CA LYS A 111 -10.68 -12.94 3.21
C LYS A 111 -11.93 -12.55 3.96
N ILE A 112 -12.37 -13.43 4.85
CA ILE A 112 -13.30 -13.11 5.93
C ILE A 112 -12.57 -13.39 7.23
N PHE A 113 -12.33 -12.34 8.00
CA PHE A 113 -11.68 -12.46 9.29
C PHE A 113 -12.67 -13.05 10.29
N SER A 114 -12.32 -14.20 10.85
CA SER A 114 -12.94 -14.68 12.08
C SER A 114 -12.62 -13.73 13.23
N VAL A 115 -13.67 -13.26 13.91
CA VAL A 115 -13.58 -12.54 15.19
C VAL A 115 -13.77 -13.49 16.38
N ASP A 116 -14.07 -14.77 16.12
CA ASP A 116 -14.09 -15.86 17.08
C ASP A 116 -12.77 -16.63 16.98
N GLU A 117 -11.94 -16.55 18.01
CA GLU A 117 -10.61 -17.16 18.03
C GLU A 117 -10.63 -18.69 17.90
N SER A 118 -11.77 -19.33 18.16
CA SER A 118 -11.92 -20.77 17.98
C SER A 118 -12.12 -21.20 16.53
N LYS A 119 -12.34 -20.24 15.62
CA LYS A 119 -12.62 -20.49 14.21
C LYS A 119 -11.52 -19.92 13.32
N PRO A 120 -11.10 -20.67 12.28
CA PRO A 120 -10.15 -20.14 11.33
C PRO A 120 -10.76 -18.97 10.54
N HIS A 121 -9.91 -18.09 10.02
CA HIS A 121 -10.33 -17.18 8.97
C HIS A 121 -10.68 -17.97 7.71
N MET A 122 -11.62 -17.45 6.92
CA MET A 122 -11.71 -17.87 5.52
C MET A 122 -10.66 -17.06 4.76
N TRP A 123 -9.70 -17.73 4.15
CA TRP A 123 -8.65 -17.15 3.32
C TRP A 123 -8.57 -17.92 2.00
N SER A 124 -8.70 -17.18 0.89
CA SER A 124 -8.45 -17.67 -0.46
C SER A 124 -7.46 -16.73 -1.12
N SER A 125 -6.39 -17.30 -1.68
CA SER A 125 -5.37 -16.60 -2.48
C SER A 125 -5.05 -17.48 -3.67
N THR A 126 -5.66 -17.16 -4.81
CA THR A 126 -5.66 -18.04 -5.98
C THR A 126 -5.15 -17.33 -7.24
N PRO A 127 -4.32 -18.01 -8.06
CA PRO A 127 -3.83 -17.42 -9.31
C PRO A 127 -4.98 -17.23 -10.29
N LEU A 128 -4.90 -16.18 -11.10
CA LEU A 128 -5.85 -15.87 -12.17
C LEU A 128 -5.25 -16.25 -13.53
N ASN A 129 -6.05 -16.91 -14.37
CA ASN A 129 -5.66 -17.37 -15.71
C ASN A 129 -6.34 -16.54 -16.80
N ASN A 130 -5.69 -16.48 -17.97
CA ASN A 130 -6.18 -15.77 -19.17
C ASN A 130 -6.67 -14.34 -18.87
N PHE A 131 -5.91 -13.62 -18.03
CA PHE A 131 -6.32 -12.29 -17.61
C PHE A 131 -6.15 -11.25 -18.73
N GLU A 132 -7.00 -10.24 -18.70
CA GLU A 132 -7.01 -9.09 -19.60
C GLU A 132 -7.33 -7.83 -18.78
N ILE A 133 -6.67 -6.73 -19.14
CA ILE A 133 -7.03 -5.40 -18.66
C ILE A 133 -7.79 -4.73 -19.81
N SER A 134 -8.92 -4.09 -19.52
CA SER A 134 -9.73 -3.42 -20.55
C SER A 134 -8.93 -2.40 -21.35
N GLU A 135 -9.37 -2.10 -22.56
CA GLU A 135 -8.70 -1.14 -23.45
C GLU A 135 -8.51 0.24 -22.81
N ASP A 136 -9.50 0.70 -22.04
CA ASP A 136 -9.46 1.95 -21.28
C ASP A 136 -8.74 1.84 -19.93
N LYS A 137 -8.20 0.66 -19.63
CA LYS A 137 -7.45 0.29 -18.42
C LYS A 137 -8.21 0.45 -17.10
N ALA A 138 -9.53 0.57 -17.13
CA ALA A 138 -10.33 0.78 -15.92
C ALA A 138 -10.80 -0.52 -15.25
N SER A 139 -10.85 -1.62 -16.00
CA SER A 139 -11.37 -2.91 -15.55
C SER A 139 -10.36 -4.04 -15.79
N PHE A 140 -10.50 -5.09 -15.01
CA PHE A 140 -9.67 -6.30 -15.05
C PHE A 140 -10.58 -7.53 -15.19
N TYR A 141 -10.20 -8.45 -16.06
CA TYR A 141 -10.92 -9.69 -16.36
C TYR A 141 -9.97 -10.88 -16.32
N ALA A 142 -10.48 -12.04 -15.97
CA ALA A 142 -9.86 -13.37 -16.06
C ALA A 142 -10.98 -14.41 -16.25
N ASP A 143 -10.64 -15.69 -16.47
CA ASP A 143 -11.65 -16.75 -16.74
C ASP A 143 -12.81 -16.74 -15.72
N ASP A 144 -12.46 -16.70 -14.43
CA ASP A 144 -13.41 -16.81 -13.31
C ASP A 144 -13.39 -15.59 -12.38
N CYS A 145 -12.89 -14.44 -12.84
CA CYS A 145 -12.82 -13.22 -12.04
C CYS A 145 -12.99 -11.95 -12.88
N ALA A 146 -13.75 -10.99 -12.34
CA ALA A 146 -13.90 -9.66 -12.92
C ALA A 146 -13.87 -8.59 -11.82
N LEU A 147 -13.08 -7.54 -12.07
CA LEU A 147 -13.07 -6.30 -11.29
C LEU A 147 -13.37 -5.14 -12.25
N GLU A 148 -14.56 -4.58 -12.14
CA GLU A 148 -15.09 -3.63 -13.13
C GLU A 148 -15.32 -2.26 -12.50
N LEU A 149 -14.65 -1.22 -13.01
CA LEU A 149 -14.93 0.17 -12.64
C LEU A 149 -16.05 0.71 -13.52
N SER A 150 -17.10 1.27 -12.91
CA SER A 150 -18.22 1.86 -13.62
C SER A 150 -17.77 3.01 -14.53
N ALA A 151 -18.54 3.26 -15.60
CA ALA A 151 -18.22 4.30 -16.59
C ALA A 151 -18.11 5.71 -15.98
N ASP A 152 -18.85 5.98 -14.91
CA ASP A 152 -18.80 7.23 -14.16
C ASP A 152 -17.69 7.28 -13.09
N GLY A 153 -16.94 6.18 -12.90
CA GLY A 153 -15.86 6.06 -11.93
C GLY A 153 -16.29 6.06 -10.46
N ASN A 154 -17.58 5.80 -10.18
CA ASN A 154 -18.13 5.88 -8.82
C ASN A 154 -18.26 4.53 -8.11
N SER A 155 -18.17 3.41 -8.82
CA SER A 155 -18.32 2.09 -8.22
C SER A 155 -17.47 1.01 -8.87
N TYR A 156 -17.02 0.06 -8.06
CA TYR A 156 -16.48 -1.22 -8.51
C TYR A 156 -17.50 -2.33 -8.36
N THR A 157 -17.55 -3.26 -9.32
CA THR A 157 -18.15 -4.58 -9.13
C THR A 157 -17.05 -5.62 -9.09
N ILE A 158 -17.10 -6.52 -8.11
CA ILE A 158 -16.12 -7.59 -7.89
C ILE A 158 -16.85 -8.92 -7.96
N LYS A 159 -16.50 -9.75 -8.94
CA LYS A 159 -17.03 -11.10 -9.11
C LYS A 159 -15.88 -12.09 -9.17
N SER A 160 -15.96 -13.16 -8.39
CA SER A 160 -14.98 -14.25 -8.46
C SER A 160 -15.65 -15.58 -8.19
N LEU A 161 -15.44 -16.52 -9.10
CA LEU A 161 -15.75 -17.95 -8.97
C LEU A 161 -14.46 -18.78 -8.92
N ASN A 162 -13.30 -18.12 -8.78
CA ASN A 162 -11.97 -18.74 -8.87
C ASN A 162 -11.68 -19.76 -7.74
N ASP A 163 -12.44 -19.70 -6.66
CA ASP A 163 -12.38 -20.63 -5.53
C ASP A 163 -13.80 -20.92 -5.02
N GLU A 164 -14.20 -22.18 -5.04
CA GLU A 164 -15.53 -22.62 -4.59
C GLU A 164 -15.76 -22.41 -3.08
N HIS A 165 -14.67 -22.29 -2.31
CA HIS A 165 -14.73 -21.95 -0.89
C HIS A 165 -14.94 -20.45 -0.63
N ALA A 166 -14.81 -19.61 -1.65
CA ALA A 166 -14.83 -18.16 -1.52
C ALA A 166 -15.42 -17.46 -2.77
N ILE A 167 -16.69 -17.73 -3.09
CA ILE A 167 -17.38 -17.09 -4.21
C ILE A 167 -17.70 -15.64 -3.86
N VAL A 168 -17.16 -14.68 -4.61
CA VAL A 168 -17.31 -13.23 -4.34
C VAL A 168 -18.29 -12.61 -5.32
N ASN A 169 -19.25 -11.84 -4.80
CA ASN A 169 -20.13 -10.98 -5.58
C ASN A 169 -20.42 -9.70 -4.79
N LEU A 170 -19.62 -8.66 -5.03
CA LEU A 170 -19.65 -7.41 -4.28
C LEU A 170 -19.79 -6.22 -5.22
N LYS A 171 -20.45 -5.17 -4.72
CA LYS A 171 -20.45 -3.83 -5.32
C LYS A 171 -19.96 -2.83 -4.28
N ILE A 172 -18.98 -2.03 -4.66
CA ILE A 172 -18.35 -1.00 -3.82
C ILE A 172 -18.63 0.35 -4.45
N THR A 173 -19.41 1.20 -3.79
CA THR A 173 -19.76 2.54 -4.30
C THR A 173 -19.13 3.60 -3.42
N ARG A 174 -18.31 4.48 -3.98
CA ARG A 174 -17.70 5.57 -3.18
C ARG A 174 -18.79 6.50 -2.63
N LYS A 175 -18.59 6.96 -1.40
CA LYS A 175 -19.46 7.95 -0.74
C LYS A 175 -18.80 9.32 -0.78
N ALA A 176 -17.55 9.39 -0.33
CA ALA A 176 -16.70 10.57 -0.51
C ALA A 176 -15.99 10.56 -1.87
N PRO A 177 -15.52 11.74 -2.33
CA PRO A 177 -14.44 11.79 -3.32
C PRO A 177 -13.27 10.91 -2.90
N GLY A 178 -12.61 10.29 -3.88
CA GLY A 178 -11.31 9.68 -3.62
C GLY A 178 -10.23 10.73 -3.55
N PHE A 179 -9.05 10.39 -3.02
CA PHE A 179 -7.91 11.30 -3.01
C PHE A 179 -6.58 10.59 -3.20
N GLN A 180 -5.58 11.37 -3.57
CA GLN A 180 -4.15 11.05 -3.47
C GLN A 180 -3.42 12.24 -2.86
N ALA A 181 -2.32 12.00 -2.15
CA ALA A 181 -1.46 13.10 -1.70
C ALA A 181 -0.75 13.77 -2.88
N GLY A 182 -0.43 15.06 -2.74
CA GLY A 182 0.24 15.77 -3.80
C GLY A 182 -0.61 15.88 -5.07
N LYS A 183 0.08 16.05 -6.19
CA LYS A 183 -0.53 16.09 -7.52
C LYS A 183 -0.66 14.70 -8.12
N THR A 184 0.23 13.76 -7.76
CA THR A 184 0.37 12.46 -8.44
C THR A 184 0.16 11.25 -7.54
N GLY A 185 0.14 11.42 -6.22
CA GLY A 185 0.15 10.29 -5.28
C GLY A 185 1.44 9.49 -5.27
N THR A 186 2.51 9.95 -5.95
CA THR A 186 3.65 9.12 -6.32
C THR A 186 4.95 9.60 -5.67
N SER A 187 5.65 8.69 -5.00
CA SER A 187 7.06 8.85 -4.63
C SER A 187 7.94 8.17 -5.68
N SER A 188 9.09 8.74 -6.01
CA SER A 188 10.00 8.20 -7.02
C SER A 188 11.39 7.91 -6.44
N TYR A 189 12.02 6.87 -6.96
CA TYR A 189 13.34 6.39 -6.54
C TYR A 189 14.33 6.63 -7.67
N GLY A 190 15.47 7.21 -7.35
CA GLY A 190 16.55 7.48 -8.29
C GLY A 190 17.42 8.66 -7.90
N THR A 191 18.73 8.53 -8.13
CA THR A 191 19.71 9.63 -7.93
C THR A 191 19.55 10.75 -8.96
N ASP A 192 18.99 10.45 -10.14
CA ASP A 192 18.61 11.46 -11.12
C ASP A 192 17.09 11.69 -11.08
N PRO A 193 16.63 12.92 -10.78
CA PRO A 193 15.21 13.25 -10.83
C PRO A 193 14.51 13.10 -12.17
N LYS A 194 15.26 13.17 -13.27
CA LYS A 194 14.70 13.06 -14.62
C LYS A 194 14.55 11.61 -15.07
N GLU A 195 15.29 10.69 -14.45
CA GLU A 195 15.36 9.28 -14.82
C GLU A 195 15.16 8.38 -13.57
N PRO A 196 13.98 8.43 -12.91
CA PRO A 196 13.68 7.52 -11.81
C PRO A 196 13.67 6.06 -12.29
N TRP A 197 14.09 5.16 -11.41
CA TRP A 197 14.10 3.71 -11.68
C TRP A 197 13.02 2.95 -10.90
N GLY A 198 12.30 3.63 -10.02
CA GLY A 198 11.28 3.02 -9.18
C GLY A 198 10.23 4.04 -8.78
N TRP A 199 9.04 3.54 -8.47
CA TRP A 199 7.88 4.35 -8.11
C TRP A 199 7.08 3.67 -7.00
N MET A 200 6.49 4.48 -6.13
CA MET A 200 5.50 4.05 -5.15
C MET A 200 4.31 4.99 -5.23
N ARG A 201 3.14 4.49 -5.63
CA ARG A 201 1.91 5.30 -5.73
C ARG A 201 0.81 4.75 -4.84
N HIS A 202 0.08 5.64 -4.18
CA HIS A 202 -1.13 5.33 -3.44
C HIS A 202 -2.27 6.28 -3.80
N ALA A 203 -3.48 5.75 -3.95
CA ALA A 203 -4.71 6.51 -4.12
C ALA A 203 -5.86 5.77 -3.43
N PHE A 204 -6.82 6.52 -2.89
CA PHE A 204 -7.78 5.98 -1.92
C PHE A 204 -9.20 6.41 -2.21
N TRP A 205 -10.17 5.52 -2.00
CA TRP A 205 -11.54 5.92 -1.63
C TRP A 205 -11.71 5.71 -0.13
N PRO A 206 -11.68 6.79 0.68
CA PRO A 206 -11.65 6.67 2.14
C PRO A 206 -12.95 6.10 2.72
N ARG A 207 -14.05 6.26 2.00
CA ARG A 207 -15.38 5.82 2.44
C ARG A 207 -16.24 5.35 1.28
N CYS A 208 -16.69 4.11 1.38
CA CYS A 208 -17.56 3.45 0.41
C CYS A 208 -18.77 2.82 1.11
N ALA A 209 -19.86 2.65 0.36
CA ALA A 209 -20.91 1.69 0.66
C ALA A 209 -20.57 0.35 -0.02
N VAL A 210 -20.79 -0.74 0.69
CA VAL A 210 -20.57 -2.11 0.23
C VAL A 210 -21.92 -2.79 0.16
N GLU A 211 -22.16 -3.54 -0.92
CA GLU A 211 -23.35 -4.37 -1.13
C GLU A 211 -22.89 -5.74 -1.65
N GLY A 212 -23.59 -6.80 -1.26
CA GLY A 212 -23.33 -8.15 -1.77
C GLY A 212 -22.68 -9.08 -0.75
N THR A 213 -22.14 -10.20 -1.23
CA THR A 213 -21.78 -11.33 -0.38
C THR A 213 -20.44 -11.96 -0.76
N ILE A 214 -19.85 -12.64 0.22
CA ILE A 214 -18.87 -13.70 -0.03
C ILE A 214 -19.49 -15.00 0.44
N THR A 215 -19.68 -15.95 -0.47
CA THR A 215 -20.28 -17.25 -0.18
C THR A 215 -19.19 -18.25 0.12
N THR A 216 -19.22 -18.84 1.32
CA THR A 216 -18.28 -19.86 1.78
C THR A 216 -18.95 -21.23 1.83
N THR A 217 -18.16 -22.30 1.77
CA THR A 217 -18.68 -23.68 1.95
C THR A 217 -19.22 -23.94 3.35
N ASP A 218 -18.70 -23.22 4.35
CA ASP A 218 -18.96 -23.51 5.77
C ASP A 218 -20.15 -22.71 6.32
N GLU A 219 -20.33 -21.46 5.87
CA GLU A 219 -21.36 -20.53 6.37
C GLU A 219 -22.43 -20.20 5.31
N GLY A 220 -22.17 -20.51 4.04
CA GLY A 220 -22.98 -20.00 2.93
C GLY A 220 -22.70 -18.53 2.67
N ALA A 221 -23.72 -17.77 2.25
CA ALA A 221 -23.58 -16.38 1.86
C ALA A 221 -23.39 -15.46 3.09
N VAL A 222 -22.18 -14.91 3.26
CA VAL A 222 -21.87 -13.89 4.26
C VAL A 222 -22.15 -12.52 3.66
N ASP A 223 -23.12 -11.80 4.23
CA ASP A 223 -23.52 -10.45 3.81
C ASP A 223 -22.53 -9.39 4.28
N PHE A 224 -22.00 -8.64 3.32
CA PHE A 224 -21.05 -7.54 3.53
C PHE A 224 -21.65 -6.16 3.32
N THR A 225 -22.99 -6.06 3.27
CA THR A 225 -23.68 -4.77 3.34
C THR A 225 -23.15 -3.95 4.51
N GLY A 226 -22.61 -2.77 4.22
CA GLY A 226 -21.94 -1.93 5.22
C GLY A 226 -20.99 -0.90 4.62
N ARG A 227 -19.87 -0.65 5.32
CA ARG A 227 -18.88 0.37 4.95
C ARG A 227 -17.61 -0.26 4.37
N GLY A 228 -17.00 0.45 3.43
CA GLY A 228 -15.79 0.00 2.76
C GLY A 228 -14.74 1.08 2.59
N PHE A 229 -13.55 0.62 2.25
CA PHE A 229 -12.40 1.43 1.86
C PHE A 229 -11.73 0.77 0.68
N TYR A 230 -11.27 1.59 -0.27
CA TYR A 230 -10.53 1.12 -1.43
C TYR A 230 -9.16 1.77 -1.47
N SER A 231 -8.15 0.94 -1.74
CA SER A 231 -6.75 1.31 -1.92
C SER A 231 -6.25 0.84 -3.28
N TYR A 232 -5.89 1.80 -4.11
CA TYR A 232 -5.01 1.59 -5.24
C TYR A 232 -3.56 1.71 -4.75
N ALA A 233 -2.72 0.73 -5.08
CA ALA A 233 -1.27 0.83 -4.84
C ALA A 233 -0.47 0.32 -6.03
N LEU A 234 0.64 1.00 -6.33
CA LEU A 234 1.60 0.57 -7.34
C LEU A 234 3.01 0.66 -6.77
N GLN A 235 3.69 -0.49 -6.74
CA GLN A 235 5.11 -0.61 -6.45
C GLN A 235 5.83 -0.88 -7.77
N GLY A 236 6.35 0.16 -8.41
CA GLY A 236 7.05 0.11 -9.70
C GLY A 236 8.51 -0.35 -9.60
N MET A 237 8.81 -1.26 -8.67
CA MET A 237 10.13 -1.88 -8.43
C MET A 237 9.96 -3.12 -7.56
N LYS A 238 11.05 -3.81 -7.20
CA LYS A 238 10.98 -4.95 -6.25
C LYS A 238 10.45 -4.47 -4.88
N PRO A 239 9.44 -5.13 -4.27
CA PRO A 239 8.86 -4.69 -3.01
C PRO A 239 9.86 -4.48 -1.87
N HIS A 240 10.81 -5.43 -1.70
CA HIS A 240 11.85 -5.36 -0.67
C HIS A 240 12.90 -4.27 -0.91
N HIS A 241 12.99 -3.72 -2.11
CA HIS A 241 13.82 -2.54 -2.39
C HIS A 241 13.04 -1.23 -2.19
N ALA A 242 11.70 -1.28 -2.26
CA ALA A 242 10.87 -0.09 -2.15
C ALA A 242 10.62 0.31 -0.69
N ALA A 243 10.33 -0.68 0.16
CA ALA A 243 10.01 -0.48 1.57
C ALA A 243 10.57 -1.61 2.44
N ALA A 244 10.99 -1.25 3.65
CA ALA A 244 11.41 -2.17 4.70
C ALA A 244 10.28 -2.44 5.70
N ARG A 245 9.46 -1.43 5.99
CA ARG A 245 8.33 -1.52 6.93
C ARG A 245 7.14 -0.71 6.45
N TRP A 246 5.94 -1.14 6.83
CA TRP A 246 4.70 -0.40 6.62
C TRP A 246 3.87 -0.34 7.91
N SER A 247 3.19 0.79 8.10
CA SER A 247 2.14 0.98 9.09
C SER A 247 0.90 1.48 8.38
N PHE A 248 -0.17 0.69 8.40
CA PHE A 248 -1.43 1.00 7.76
C PHE A 248 -2.54 1.00 8.81
N LEU A 249 -3.41 2.01 8.73
CA LEU A 249 -4.65 2.05 9.50
C LEU A 249 -5.77 2.57 8.62
N HIS A 250 -6.91 1.90 8.74
CA HIS A 250 -8.17 2.31 8.17
C HIS A 250 -9.26 2.28 9.26
N PHE A 251 -9.95 3.41 9.44
CA PHE A 251 -11.02 3.62 10.41
C PHE A 251 -12.35 3.89 9.71
N GLN A 252 -13.42 3.26 10.19
CA GLN A 252 -14.81 3.58 9.82
C GLN A 252 -15.65 3.81 11.08
N GLY A 253 -16.08 5.06 11.26
CA GLY A 253 -17.08 5.44 12.25
C GLY A 253 -18.43 5.78 11.61
N PRO A 254 -19.45 6.11 12.43
CA PRO A 254 -20.77 6.51 11.99
C PRO A 254 -20.79 7.63 10.95
N SER A 255 -19.97 8.67 11.11
CA SER A 255 -19.98 9.85 10.24
C SER A 255 -18.64 10.15 9.58
N HIS A 256 -17.53 9.63 10.10
CA HIS A 256 -16.19 9.85 9.58
C HIS A 256 -15.46 8.55 9.25
N SER A 257 -14.54 8.65 8.30
CA SER A 257 -13.52 7.65 8.03
C SER A 257 -12.15 8.30 8.09
N ALA A 258 -11.13 7.55 8.50
CA ALA A 258 -9.74 7.99 8.44
C ALA A 258 -8.87 6.87 7.85
N VAL A 259 -7.85 7.25 7.08
CA VAL A 259 -6.86 6.33 6.53
C VAL A 259 -5.47 6.91 6.69
N MET A 260 -4.50 6.06 6.98
CA MET A 260 -3.09 6.39 6.89
C MET A 260 -2.30 5.20 6.36
N MET A 261 -1.37 5.49 5.45
CA MET A 261 -0.39 4.55 4.95
C MET A 261 1.00 5.19 5.06
N GLN A 262 1.80 4.64 5.96
CA GLN A 262 3.19 5.01 6.16
C GLN A 262 4.09 3.86 5.75
N PHE A 263 5.18 4.16 5.03
CA PHE A 263 6.26 3.21 4.84
C PHE A 263 7.60 3.83 5.19
N VAL A 264 8.53 2.95 5.56
CA VAL A 264 9.93 3.29 5.76
C VAL A 264 10.72 2.59 4.67
N THR A 265 11.53 3.33 3.91
CA THR A 265 12.39 2.72 2.90
C THR A 265 13.46 1.84 3.54
N PRO A 266 14.07 0.90 2.81
CA PRO A 266 15.26 0.21 3.28
C PRO A 266 16.44 1.17 3.56
N PRO A 267 17.49 0.71 4.27
CA PRO A 267 18.71 1.48 4.53
C PRO A 267 19.35 2.08 3.27
N SER A 268 19.19 1.42 2.12
CA SER A 268 19.66 1.91 0.81
C SER A 268 19.15 3.31 0.45
N TYR A 269 18.00 3.72 0.98
CA TYR A 269 17.40 5.05 0.77
C TYR A 269 17.32 5.85 2.09
N GLY A 270 18.22 5.55 3.03
CA GLY A 270 18.38 6.29 4.28
C GLY A 270 17.24 6.13 5.28
N CYS A 271 16.51 5.01 5.24
CA CYS A 271 15.35 4.76 6.12
C CYS A 271 14.34 5.92 6.10
N THR A 272 14.13 6.49 4.92
CA THR A 272 13.24 7.63 4.72
C THR A 272 11.80 7.21 5.01
N VAL A 273 11.11 7.99 5.83
CA VAL A 273 9.68 7.82 6.12
C VAL A 273 8.88 8.55 5.04
N VAL A 274 7.91 7.85 4.46
CA VAL A 274 6.92 8.42 3.55
C VAL A 274 5.54 8.12 4.11
N ASN A 275 4.69 9.15 4.21
CA ASN A 275 3.36 9.04 4.81
C ASN A 275 2.32 9.67 3.88
N VAL A 276 1.17 9.02 3.75
CA VAL A 276 -0.05 9.57 3.15
C VAL A 276 -1.22 9.27 4.08
N GLY A 277 -2.04 10.27 4.37
CA GLY A 277 -3.22 10.09 5.21
C GLY A 277 -4.34 11.05 4.83
N GLY A 278 -5.57 10.67 5.17
CA GLY A 278 -6.74 11.49 4.93
C GLY A 278 -7.95 11.11 5.77
N ILE A 279 -8.85 12.07 5.90
CA ILE A 279 -10.07 11.99 6.70
C ILE A 279 -11.23 12.44 5.82
N ALA A 280 -12.35 11.74 5.88
CA ALA A 280 -13.51 12.03 5.05
C ALA A 280 -14.83 11.81 5.81
N THR A 281 -15.88 12.46 5.31
CA THR A 281 -17.28 12.18 5.65
C THR A 281 -17.93 11.38 4.53
N ASP A 282 -19.27 11.24 4.53
CA ASP A 282 -20.00 10.60 3.43
C ASP A 282 -19.99 11.37 2.11
N SER A 283 -19.52 12.62 2.08
CA SER A 283 -19.63 13.47 0.87
C SER A 283 -18.43 14.36 0.59
N ALA A 284 -17.44 14.42 1.49
CA ALA A 284 -16.30 15.30 1.33
C ALA A 284 -15.03 14.72 1.98
N ILE A 285 -13.88 15.08 1.41
CA ILE A 285 -12.61 15.01 2.12
C ILE A 285 -12.58 16.14 3.14
N VAL A 286 -12.39 15.81 4.42
CA VAL A 286 -12.20 16.79 5.50
C VAL A 286 -10.79 17.37 5.42
N GLY A 287 -9.80 16.50 5.25
CA GLY A 287 -8.42 16.90 5.01
C GLY A 287 -7.56 15.69 4.64
N ALA A 288 -6.50 15.93 3.88
CA ALA A 288 -5.51 14.91 3.54
C ALA A 288 -4.12 15.54 3.35
N GLY A 289 -3.08 14.71 3.37
CA GLY A 289 -1.70 15.17 3.20
C GLY A 289 -0.66 14.15 3.63
N CYS A 290 0.57 14.62 3.79
CA CYS A 290 1.74 13.80 4.09
C CYS A 290 2.40 14.10 5.44
N ASP A 291 2.01 15.15 6.15
CA ASP A 291 2.63 15.58 7.42
C ASP A 291 2.06 14.79 8.62
N ASN A 292 1.70 13.52 8.41
CA ASN A 292 1.10 12.67 9.42
C ASN A 292 2.15 11.74 10.04
N THR A 293 1.82 11.13 11.18
CA THR A 293 2.71 10.18 11.86
C THR A 293 1.96 8.91 12.25
N ALA A 294 2.61 7.77 12.02
CA ALA A 294 2.23 6.48 12.59
C ALA A 294 3.36 5.98 13.50
N THR A 295 3.03 5.67 14.75
CA THR A 295 3.99 5.27 15.79
C THR A 295 3.51 4.02 16.52
N ASP A 296 4.38 3.01 16.63
CA ASP A 296 4.17 1.87 17.51
C ASP A 296 4.53 2.29 18.95
N LYS A 297 3.50 2.49 19.79
CA LYS A 297 3.67 2.91 21.21
C LYS A 297 4.12 1.76 22.10
N ALA A 298 3.74 0.54 21.75
CA ALA A 298 4.21 -0.68 22.39
C ALA A 298 4.24 -1.82 21.38
N VAL A 299 5.21 -2.71 21.55
CA VAL A 299 5.45 -3.86 20.68
C VAL A 299 5.73 -5.11 21.52
N GLU A 300 5.44 -6.27 20.94
CA GLU A 300 5.81 -7.58 21.47
C GLU A 300 6.53 -8.37 20.37
N ALA A 301 7.65 -9.00 20.72
CA ALA A 301 8.36 -9.88 19.79
C ALA A 301 7.49 -11.10 19.47
N ASP A 302 7.15 -11.29 18.19
CA ASP A 302 6.43 -12.48 17.76
C ASP A 302 7.37 -13.70 17.81
N PRO A 303 7.03 -14.78 18.54
CA PRO A 303 7.96 -15.86 18.85
C PRO A 303 8.41 -16.69 17.65
N GLU A 304 7.70 -16.62 16.52
CA GLU A 304 8.01 -17.41 15.31
C GLU A 304 8.76 -16.59 14.26
N SER A 305 8.34 -15.35 14.07
CA SER A 305 8.97 -14.44 13.12
C SER A 305 10.18 -13.70 13.72
N GLY A 306 10.14 -13.35 15.01
CA GLY A 306 11.07 -12.47 15.71
C GLY A 306 10.76 -10.97 15.58
N TRP A 307 9.77 -10.58 14.77
CA TRP A 307 9.46 -9.16 14.55
C TRP A 307 8.76 -8.52 15.75
N PRO A 308 8.96 -7.20 15.98
CA PRO A 308 8.30 -6.45 17.04
C PRO A 308 6.87 -6.09 16.62
N ALA A 309 5.94 -7.04 16.73
CA ALA A 309 4.54 -6.85 16.39
C ALA A 309 3.90 -5.79 17.30
N PRO A 310 3.22 -4.76 16.77
CA PRO A 310 2.63 -3.72 17.61
C PRO A 310 1.47 -4.25 18.44
N THR A 311 1.38 -3.75 19.66
CA THR A 311 0.26 -3.99 20.61
C THR A 311 -0.50 -2.69 20.90
N ASN A 312 0.18 -1.54 20.80
CA ASN A 312 -0.42 -0.21 20.90
C ASN A 312 0.15 0.70 19.80
N VAL A 313 -0.70 1.50 19.20
CA VAL A 313 -0.34 2.41 18.11
C VAL A 313 -0.93 3.80 18.31
N ALA A 314 -0.25 4.81 17.75
CA ALA A 314 -0.79 6.14 17.57
C ALA A 314 -0.66 6.59 16.11
N PHE A 315 -1.78 7.04 15.57
CA PHE A 315 -1.88 7.64 14.24
C PHE A 315 -2.36 9.08 14.42
N VAL A 316 -1.54 10.04 14.01
CA VAL A 316 -1.80 11.48 14.14
C VAL A 316 -1.76 12.13 12.76
N TRP A 317 -2.85 12.79 12.38
CA TRP A 317 -2.97 13.52 11.12
C TRP A 317 -2.76 15.02 11.37
N HIS A 318 -1.72 15.59 10.74
CA HIS A 318 -1.57 17.04 10.55
C HIS A 318 -1.90 17.35 9.09
N ALA A 319 -3.17 17.16 8.74
CA ALA A 319 -3.64 17.29 7.37
C ALA A 319 -4.02 18.75 7.06
N LYS A 320 -4.29 19.03 5.79
CA LYS A 320 -4.92 20.28 5.37
C LYS A 320 -6.20 19.98 4.62
N ASP A 321 -7.19 20.85 4.76
CA ASP A 321 -8.35 20.85 3.88
C ASP A 321 -7.98 21.39 2.48
N LYS A 322 -8.94 21.39 1.56
CA LYS A 322 -8.75 21.88 0.18
C LYS A 322 -8.34 23.37 0.10
N ASP A 323 -8.66 24.15 1.13
CA ASP A 323 -8.39 25.58 1.22
C ASP A 323 -7.07 25.86 1.98
N GLY A 324 -6.38 24.80 2.42
CA GLY A 324 -5.11 24.86 3.13
C GLY A 324 -5.23 25.07 4.65
N ASN A 325 -6.44 25.03 5.21
CA ASN A 325 -6.64 25.16 6.66
C ASN A 325 -6.22 23.88 7.38
N PRO A 326 -5.68 23.97 8.61
CA PRO A 326 -5.24 22.82 9.37
C PRO A 326 -6.41 21.91 9.78
N VAL A 327 -6.19 20.61 9.64
CA VAL A 327 -7.07 19.53 10.09
C VAL A 327 -6.25 18.59 10.96
N GLU A 328 -6.59 18.54 12.23
CA GLU A 328 -5.87 17.77 13.24
C GLU A 328 -6.70 16.56 13.65
N ALA A 329 -6.11 15.37 13.65
CA ALA A 329 -6.80 14.21 14.20
C ALA A 329 -5.85 13.20 14.85
N GLU A 330 -6.39 12.40 15.75
CA GLU A 330 -5.65 11.36 16.45
C GLU A 330 -6.51 10.11 16.63
N ILE A 331 -5.88 8.95 16.43
CA ILE A 331 -6.31 7.66 16.96
C ILE A 331 -5.16 7.10 17.80
N ASP A 332 -5.42 6.91 19.09
CA ASP A 332 -4.58 6.14 20.01
C ASP A 332 -5.33 4.86 20.35
N ALA A 333 -4.76 3.71 19.97
CA ALA A 333 -5.44 2.44 20.03
C ALA A 333 -4.56 1.34 20.63
N ALA A 334 -5.13 0.60 21.58
CA ALA A 334 -4.67 -0.75 21.88
C ALA A 334 -5.20 -1.67 20.77
N LEU A 335 -4.30 -2.27 20.00
CA LEU A 335 -4.67 -3.16 18.90
C LEU A 335 -5.24 -4.49 19.40
N GLY A 336 -5.01 -4.82 20.67
CA GLY A 336 -5.48 -6.06 21.28
C GLY A 336 -4.76 -7.27 20.69
N LYS A 337 -5.45 -8.41 20.69
CA LYS A 337 -4.92 -9.62 20.07
C LYS A 337 -4.97 -9.48 18.56
N ARG A 338 -3.84 -9.82 17.91
CA ARG A 338 -3.73 -9.91 16.46
C ARG A 338 -4.78 -10.87 15.89
N LEU A 339 -5.39 -10.50 14.77
CA LEU A 339 -6.27 -11.40 14.00
C LEU A 339 -5.42 -12.45 13.27
N ASP A 340 -4.49 -11.98 12.43
CA ASP A 340 -3.66 -12.88 11.63
C ASP A 340 -2.22 -12.38 11.47
N ARG A 341 -1.33 -13.29 11.09
CA ARG A 341 0.04 -13.01 10.63
C ARG A 341 0.28 -13.73 9.31
N VAL A 342 0.26 -13.00 8.22
CA VAL A 342 0.51 -13.52 6.88
C VAL A 342 2.02 -13.66 6.65
N ASP A 343 2.49 -14.88 6.35
CA ASP A 343 3.82 -15.12 5.82
C ASP A 343 3.82 -14.87 4.31
N VAL A 344 4.30 -13.72 3.86
CA VAL A 344 4.26 -13.36 2.44
C VAL A 344 5.07 -14.36 1.61
N MET A 345 6.15 -14.94 2.16
CA MET A 345 6.94 -15.95 1.48
C MET A 345 6.20 -17.28 1.35
N ALA A 346 5.21 -17.57 2.19
CA ALA A 346 4.33 -18.72 2.00
C ALA A 346 3.41 -18.52 0.79
N GLU A 347 2.83 -17.31 0.65
CA GLU A 347 1.80 -16.98 -0.35
C GLU A 347 2.34 -16.73 -1.78
N VAL A 348 3.59 -16.30 -1.94
CA VAL A 348 4.14 -16.03 -3.28
C VAL A 348 4.36 -17.31 -4.10
N PRO A 349 4.14 -17.29 -5.43
CA PRO A 349 4.38 -18.45 -6.28
C PRO A 349 5.82 -18.98 -6.21
N ALA A 350 5.98 -20.30 -6.33
CA ALA A 350 7.29 -20.96 -6.17
C ALA A 350 8.40 -20.40 -7.08
N PHE A 351 8.08 -19.95 -8.30
CA PHE A 351 9.09 -19.35 -9.19
C PHE A 351 9.57 -17.98 -8.69
N VAL A 352 8.71 -17.20 -8.03
CA VAL A 352 9.09 -15.93 -7.40
C VAL A 352 10.04 -16.21 -6.24
N LYS A 353 9.75 -17.22 -5.42
CA LYS A 353 10.64 -17.66 -4.32
C LYS A 353 12.06 -17.92 -4.81
N ARG A 354 12.23 -18.53 -5.99
CA ARG A 354 13.56 -18.80 -6.58
C ARG A 354 14.32 -17.53 -6.97
N ILE A 355 13.62 -16.48 -7.40
CA ILE A 355 14.23 -15.20 -7.78
C ILE A 355 14.62 -14.39 -6.53
N VAL A 356 13.81 -14.48 -5.47
CA VAL A 356 14.07 -13.76 -4.20
C VAL A 356 14.89 -14.57 -3.19
N ALA A 357 15.19 -15.85 -3.45
CA ALA A 357 16.05 -16.65 -2.58
C ALA A 357 17.47 -16.07 -2.41
N GLY A 358 17.88 -15.14 -3.28
CA GLY A 358 19.11 -14.37 -3.14
C GLY A 358 19.00 -13.14 -2.22
N ALA A 359 17.79 -12.70 -1.85
CA ALA A 359 17.53 -11.58 -0.95
C ALA A 359 17.81 -11.98 0.50
N VAL A 360 19.09 -11.98 0.86
CA VAL A 360 19.57 -12.25 2.22
C VAL A 360 18.89 -11.30 3.20
N GLY A 361 18.26 -11.84 4.23
CA GLY A 361 17.73 -11.06 5.37
C GLY A 361 16.30 -10.54 5.23
N THR A 362 15.57 -10.84 4.15
CA THR A 362 14.14 -10.49 4.08
C THR A 362 13.27 -11.58 4.71
N LYS A 363 12.39 -11.21 5.64
CA LYS A 363 11.42 -12.12 6.29
C LYS A 363 10.04 -11.46 6.29
N PRO A 364 9.38 -11.32 5.13
CA PRO A 364 8.21 -10.48 5.00
C PRO A 364 6.97 -11.06 5.70
N TYR A 365 6.50 -10.37 6.73
CA TYR A 365 5.24 -10.67 7.41
C TYR A 365 4.32 -9.46 7.47
N ILE A 366 3.02 -9.72 7.41
CA ILE A 366 1.95 -8.73 7.61
C ILE A 366 1.16 -9.15 8.85
N TYR A 367 1.16 -8.31 9.88
CA TYR A 367 0.37 -8.48 11.10
C TYR A 367 -0.92 -7.71 10.94
N GLN A 368 -2.05 -8.39 11.06
CA GLN A 368 -3.38 -7.81 10.80
C GLN A 368 -4.19 -7.74 12.10
N TYR A 369 -4.83 -6.60 12.33
CA TYR A 369 -5.58 -6.31 13.54
C TYR A 369 -6.93 -5.71 13.18
N ALA A 370 -7.95 -6.04 13.97
CA ALA A 370 -9.19 -5.28 14.00
C ALA A 370 -9.60 -5.02 15.44
N THR A 371 -9.97 -3.78 15.72
CA THR A 371 -10.40 -3.35 17.06
C THR A 371 -11.39 -2.20 16.93
N LYS A 372 -11.94 -1.74 18.05
CA LYS A 372 -12.60 -0.45 18.12
C LYS A 372 -11.62 0.59 18.61
N ALA A 373 -11.71 1.80 18.07
CA ALA A 373 -10.94 2.94 18.55
C ALA A 373 -11.77 4.22 18.48
N THR A 374 -11.25 5.28 19.07
CA THR A 374 -11.86 6.60 19.05
C THR A 374 -11.05 7.53 18.14
N LEU A 375 -11.69 8.09 17.13
CA LEU A 375 -11.18 9.21 16.35
C LEU A 375 -11.46 10.51 17.10
N LYS A 376 -10.42 11.28 17.40
CA LYS A 376 -10.53 12.68 17.83
C LYS A 376 -10.15 13.55 16.64
N LEU A 377 -11.04 14.47 16.24
CA LEU A 377 -10.88 15.31 15.06
C LEU A 377 -11.12 16.77 15.44
N LYS A 378 -10.25 17.66 14.98
CA LYS A 378 -10.41 19.10 15.04
C LYS A 378 -10.29 19.69 13.63
N ALA A 379 -11.39 20.23 13.14
CA ALA A 379 -11.48 20.84 11.81
C ALA A 379 -12.48 22.01 11.82
N GLY A 380 -12.15 23.12 11.16
CA GLY A 380 -13.05 24.27 11.04
C GLY A 380 -13.51 24.86 12.38
N GLY A 381 -12.64 24.82 13.41
CA GLY A 381 -12.96 25.30 14.76
C GLY A 381 -13.89 24.40 15.58
N LYS A 382 -14.25 23.21 15.07
CA LYS A 382 -15.04 22.20 15.79
C LYS A 382 -14.15 21.05 16.23
N GLU A 383 -14.44 20.51 17.41
CA GLU A 383 -13.84 19.27 17.90
C GLU A 383 -14.93 18.18 17.92
N ILE A 384 -14.59 17.02 17.38
CA ILE A 384 -15.45 15.85 17.23
C ILE A 384 -14.71 14.65 17.80
N THR A 385 -15.44 13.81 18.54
CA THR A 385 -14.96 12.53 19.04
C THR A 385 -15.93 11.46 18.60
N GLU A 386 -15.45 10.42 17.93
CA GLU A 386 -16.28 9.37 17.35
C GLU A 386 -15.65 7.99 17.57
N GLU A 387 -16.42 7.04 18.13
CA GLU A 387 -16.02 5.63 18.16
C GLU A 387 -16.30 4.98 16.81
N GLY A 388 -15.40 4.12 16.36
CA GLY A 388 -15.57 3.32 15.15
C GLY A 388 -14.68 2.10 15.14
N HIS A 389 -14.72 1.40 14.01
CA HIS A 389 -13.92 0.21 13.79
C HIS A 389 -12.61 0.58 13.10
N VAL A 390 -11.52 -0.01 13.60
CA VAL A 390 -10.19 0.07 13.01
C VAL A 390 -9.85 -1.28 12.41
N PHE A 391 -9.35 -1.27 11.19
CA PHE A 391 -8.50 -2.32 10.64
C PHE A 391 -7.08 -1.76 10.48
N SER A 392 -6.07 -2.49 10.94
CA SER A 392 -4.68 -2.04 10.88
C SER A 392 -3.75 -3.16 10.47
N GLU A 393 -2.73 -2.80 9.70
CA GLU A 393 -1.67 -3.70 9.30
C GLU A 393 -0.30 -3.12 9.67
N ALA A 394 0.57 -3.96 10.21
CA ALA A 394 1.99 -3.69 10.35
C ALA A 394 2.75 -4.68 9.47
N THR A 395 3.54 -4.17 8.52
CA THR A 395 4.34 -5.02 7.63
C THR A 395 5.81 -4.86 7.95
N PHE A 396 6.52 -5.98 8.08
CA PHE A 396 7.96 -6.02 8.25
C PHE A 396 8.55 -6.84 7.12
N ILE A 397 9.49 -6.27 6.37
CA ILE A 397 10.14 -6.91 5.21
C ILE A 397 11.62 -7.13 5.49
N SER A 398 12.30 -6.09 5.96
CA SER A 398 13.73 -6.10 6.28
C SER A 398 14.03 -5.18 7.47
N GLU A 399 15.22 -5.34 8.04
CA GLU A 399 15.69 -4.49 9.13
C GLU A 399 15.99 -3.06 8.66
N LEU A 400 15.90 -2.11 9.60
CA LEU A 400 16.24 -0.71 9.36
C LEU A 400 17.71 -0.38 9.64
N GLU A 401 18.49 -1.37 10.09
CA GLU A 401 19.92 -1.21 10.32
C GLU A 401 20.71 -1.69 9.10
N THR A 402 21.76 -0.95 8.76
CA THR A 402 22.76 -1.45 7.82
C THR A 402 23.64 -2.42 8.61
N PRO A 403 23.81 -3.70 8.22
CA PRO A 403 24.74 -4.59 8.89
C PRO A 403 26.11 -3.91 8.96
N SER A 404 26.71 -3.85 10.15
CA SER A 404 28.09 -3.39 10.29
C SER A 404 28.99 -4.26 9.40
N ALA A 405 29.78 -3.60 8.55
CA ALA A 405 30.69 -4.25 7.59
C ALA A 405 31.69 -5.20 8.25
#